data_AF-A0A7U9SN54-F1
#
_entry.id   AF-A0A7U9SN54-F1
#
_cell.length_a   1.000
_cell.length_b   1.000
_cell.length_c   1.000
_cell.angle_alpha   90.00
_cell.angle_beta   90.00
_cell.angle_gamma   90.00
#
_symmetry.space_group_name_H-M   'P 1'
#
loop_
_entity.id
_entity.type
_entity.pdbx_description
1 polymer ?
#
loop_
_entity_poly.entity_id
_entity_poly.type
_entity_poly.pdbx_seq_one_letter_code
_entity_poly.pdbx_strand_id
1 'polypeptide(L)'
;MANEGNLKKFGSEREPREAGRKGGKASGESRRKKRQMQQAAKLLLNMPVMGENTVKNLETMGFSEEDMTNQMALLVRVFQKAMQTGDVRAAEFLRDTAGYNPETNLKERQFKYEKDKEKGINQEIEDTSDTDASIYGNPEEKDDPV
;
A
#
# COMPACT_ATOMS: atom_id res chain seq x y z
N MET A 1 -18.58 -5.99 -10.61
CA MET A 1 -18.01 -5.86 -11.96
C MET A 1 -18.59 -4.61 -12.61
N ALA A 2 -17.80 -3.87 -13.39
CA ALA A 2 -18.32 -2.76 -14.20
C ALA A 2 -19.07 -3.33 -15.42
N ASN A 3 -20.27 -2.82 -15.73
CA ASN A 3 -21.03 -3.15 -16.94
C ASN A 3 -21.33 -1.88 -17.75
N GLU A 4 -21.68 -2.01 -19.03
CA GLU A 4 -21.92 -0.86 -19.92
C GLU A 4 -23.08 0.04 -19.45
N GLY A 5 -24.01 -0.49 -18.65
CA GLY A 5 -25.09 0.28 -18.03
C GLY A 5 -24.65 1.23 -16.90
N ASN A 6 -23.46 1.04 -16.32
CA ASN A 6 -22.91 1.92 -15.29
C ASN A 6 -22.11 3.11 -15.86
N LEU A 7 -21.85 3.12 -17.17
CA LEU A 7 -21.13 4.20 -17.85
C LEU A 7 -22.14 5.17 -18.47
N LYS A 8 -22.23 6.39 -17.93
CA LYS A 8 -22.97 7.45 -18.60
C LYS A 8 -22.25 7.81 -19.90
N LYS A 9 -22.82 7.41 -21.04
CA LYS A 9 -22.40 7.88 -22.37
C LYS A 9 -22.55 9.41 -22.41
N PHE A 10 -21.52 10.11 -22.85
CA PHE A 10 -21.60 11.56 -23.04
C PHE A 10 -22.65 11.83 -24.14
N GLY A 11 -23.75 12.49 -23.78
CA GLY A 11 -24.68 13.04 -24.76
C GLY A 11 -24.06 14.25 -25.46
N SER A 12 -24.43 14.47 -26.72
CA SER A 12 -23.95 15.55 -27.61
C SER A 12 -24.12 16.99 -27.09
N GLU A 13 -24.75 17.16 -25.92
CA GLU A 13 -25.10 18.46 -25.32
C GLU A 13 -24.10 18.98 -24.27
N ARG A 14 -23.15 18.16 -23.81
CA ARG A 14 -22.06 18.63 -22.93
C ARG A 14 -20.73 18.42 -23.62
N GLU A 15 -19.99 19.50 -23.86
CA GLU A 15 -18.63 19.41 -24.39
C GLU A 15 -17.82 18.42 -23.52
N PRO A 16 -17.36 17.29 -24.09
CA PRO A 16 -16.64 16.25 -23.34
C PRO A 16 -15.44 16.80 -22.56
N ARG A 17 -14.87 17.89 -23.08
CA ARG A 17 -13.77 18.66 -22.49
C ARG A 17 -14.16 19.32 -21.16
N GLU A 18 -15.30 20.00 -21.10
CA GLU A 18 -15.75 20.68 -19.87
C GLU A 18 -16.18 19.67 -18.79
N ALA A 19 -16.85 18.59 -19.19
CA ALA A 19 -17.23 17.51 -18.29
C ALA A 19 -15.99 16.80 -17.71
N GLY A 20 -14.97 16.54 -18.53
CA GLY A 20 -13.68 16.01 -18.08
C GLY A 20 -12.95 16.96 -17.12
N ARG A 21 -12.92 18.26 -17.43
CA ARG A 21 -12.32 19.29 -16.57
C ARG A 21 -13.03 19.38 -15.21
N LYS A 22 -14.36 19.36 -15.20
CA LYS A 22 -15.18 19.38 -13.97
C LYS A 22 -14.96 18.11 -13.13
N GLY A 23 -14.91 16.95 -13.79
CA GLY A 23 -14.60 15.68 -13.13
C GLY A 23 -13.20 15.65 -12.51
N GLY A 24 -12.19 16.13 -13.24
CA GLY A 24 -10.82 16.27 -12.74
C GLY A 24 -10.72 17.22 -11.54
N LYS A 25 -11.40 18.37 -11.59
CA LYS A 25 -11.46 19.32 -10.47
C LYS A 25 -12.11 18.70 -9.23
N ALA A 26 -13.27 18.08 -9.38
CA ALA A 26 -13.98 17.42 -8.29
C ALA A 26 -13.19 16.26 -7.68
N SER A 27 -12.52 15.45 -8.52
CA SER A 27 -11.63 14.38 -8.05
C SER A 27 -10.44 14.97 -7.29
N GLY A 28 -9.84 16.05 -7.79
CA GLY A 28 -8.74 16.75 -7.12
C GLY A 28 -9.15 17.33 -5.76
N GLU A 29 -10.33 17.95 -5.66
CA GLU A 29 -10.90 18.45 -4.40
C GLU A 29 -11.15 17.32 -3.40
N SER A 30 -11.75 16.22 -3.84
CA SER A 30 -11.98 15.03 -3.00
C SER A 30 -10.66 14.44 -2.49
N ARG A 31 -9.65 14.29 -3.36
CA ARG A 31 -8.31 13.82 -2.99
C ARG A 31 -7.66 14.75 -1.96
N ARG A 32 -7.75 16.08 -2.15
CA ARG A 32 -7.22 17.07 -1.20
C ARG A 32 -7.93 16.99 0.15
N LYS A 33 -9.26 16.91 0.17
CA LYS A 33 -10.05 16.73 1.39
C LYS A 33 -9.64 15.47 2.14
N LYS A 34 -9.48 14.34 1.44
CA LYS A 34 -9.01 13.08 2.04
C LYS A 34 -7.63 13.24 2.68
N ARG A 35 -6.69 13.90 2.01
CA ARG A 35 -5.35 14.17 2.57
C ARG A 35 -5.41 15.05 3.81
N GLN A 36 -6.22 16.11 3.79
CA GLN A 36 -6.40 16.99 4.95
C GLN A 36 -6.98 16.23 6.15
N MET A 37 -7.99 15.38 5.93
CA MET A 37 -8.55 14.54 6.99
C MET A 37 -7.54 13.53 7.52
N GLN A 38 -6.73 12.93 6.65
CA GLN A 38 -5.64 12.04 7.07
C GLN A 38 -4.60 12.77 7.92
N GLN A 39 -4.23 14.01 7.57
CA GLN A 39 -3.32 14.83 8.36
C GLN A 39 -3.92 15.20 9.72
N ALA A 40 -5.19 15.59 9.76
CA ALA A 40 -5.90 15.88 11.00
C ALA A 40 -5.97 14.65 11.92
N ALA A 41 -6.26 13.47 11.38
CA ALA A 41 -6.28 12.23 12.15
C ALA A 41 -4.90 11.88 12.72
N LYS A 42 -3.83 12.03 11.92
CA LYS A 42 -2.44 11.83 12.40
C LYS A 42 -2.09 12.79 13.53
N LEU A 43 -2.49 14.06 13.40
CA LEU A 43 -2.29 15.05 14.45
C LEU A 43 -2.98 14.61 15.74
N LEU A 44 -4.26 14.23 15.67
CA LEU A 44 -5.02 13.79 16.84
C LEU A 44 -4.37 12.59 17.54
N LEU A 45 -3.89 11.61 16.77
CA LEU A 45 -3.24 10.41 17.29
C LEU A 45 -1.90 10.72 17.99
N ASN A 46 -1.14 11.69 17.48
CA ASN A 46 0.16 12.08 18.02
C ASN A 46 0.07 13.06 19.20
N MET A 47 -1.09 13.67 19.46
CA MET A 47 -1.27 14.54 20.62
C MET A 47 -1.16 13.75 21.93
N PRO A 48 -0.71 14.41 23.02
CA PRO A 48 -0.69 13.79 24.34
C PRO A 48 -2.10 13.43 24.79
N VAL A 49 -2.18 12.39 25.61
CA VAL A 49 -3.45 11.91 26.16
C VAL A 49 -4.04 12.96 27.10
N MET A 50 -5.33 13.24 26.89
CA MET A 50 -6.11 14.04 27.83
C MET A 50 -6.92 13.13 28.74
N GLY A 51 -6.88 13.38 30.06
CA GLY A 51 -7.70 12.68 31.05
C GLY A 51 -6.87 11.88 32.06
N GLU A 52 -7.00 12.26 33.33
CA GLU A 52 -6.20 11.74 34.45
C GLU A 52 -6.27 10.21 34.58
N ASN A 53 -7.45 9.62 34.38
CA ASN A 53 -7.60 8.17 34.50
C ASN A 53 -6.83 7.40 33.42
N THR A 54 -6.79 7.94 32.20
CA THR A 54 -6.06 7.28 31.10
C THR A 54 -4.56 7.43 31.31
N VAL A 55 -4.10 8.61 31.76
CA VAL A 55 -2.69 8.86 32.12
C VAL A 55 -2.23 7.91 33.23
N LYS A 56 -2.98 7.83 34.35
CA LYS A 56 -2.65 6.91 35.46
C LYS A 56 -2.59 5.45 35.03
N ASN A 57 -3.49 5.03 34.14
CA ASN A 57 -3.47 3.66 33.59
C ASN A 57 -2.21 3.41 32.76
N LEU A 58 -1.76 4.40 31.97
CA LEU A 58 -0.53 4.29 31.16
C LEU A 58 0.73 4.33 32.03
N GLU A 59 0.76 5.18 33.06
CA GLU A 59 1.82 5.18 34.08
C GLU A 59 1.95 3.82 34.78
N THR A 60 0.81 3.23 35.17
CA THR A 60 0.78 1.90 35.79
C THR A 60 1.34 0.82 34.88
N MET A 61 1.22 0.99 33.56
CA MET A 61 1.80 0.10 32.55
C MET A 61 3.28 0.40 32.24
N GLY A 62 3.86 1.46 32.84
CA GLY A 62 5.26 1.82 32.70
C GLY A 62 5.59 2.69 31.49
N PHE A 63 4.60 3.37 30.87
CA PHE A 63 4.87 4.32 29.79
C PHE A 63 5.39 5.66 30.32
N SER A 64 6.32 6.28 29.59
CA SER A 64 6.82 7.63 29.87
C SER A 64 5.82 8.68 29.41
N GLU A 65 5.85 9.89 30.00
CA GLU A 65 4.97 11.00 29.57
C GLU A 65 5.13 11.34 28.08
N GLU A 66 6.34 11.19 27.53
CA GLU A 66 6.62 11.44 26.10
C GLU A 66 5.92 10.41 25.19
N ASP A 67 5.74 9.18 25.67
CA ASP A 67 5.10 8.09 24.93
C ASP A 67 3.57 8.05 25.13
N MET A 68 3.03 8.85 26.07
CA MET A 68 1.60 8.93 26.37
C MET A 68 0.83 9.73 25.31
N THR A 69 0.82 9.20 24.10
CA THR A 69 0.04 9.71 22.97
C THR A 69 -1.35 9.08 22.90
N ASN A 70 -2.30 9.77 22.26
CA ASN A 70 -3.64 9.21 22.03
C ASN A 70 -3.60 7.88 21.28
N GLN A 71 -2.62 7.70 20.39
CA GLN A 71 -2.37 6.42 19.72
C GLN A 71 -2.05 5.30 20.71
N MET A 72 -1.17 5.56 21.68
CA MET A 72 -0.80 4.58 22.71
C MET A 72 -1.99 4.21 23.59
N ALA A 73 -2.74 5.23 24.05
CA ALA A 73 -3.97 5.00 24.82
C ALA A 73 -4.97 4.11 24.08
N LEU A 74 -5.13 4.31 22.77
CA LEU A 74 -6.03 3.51 21.94
C LEU A 74 -5.56 2.05 21.87
N LEU A 75 -4.27 1.80 21.63
CA LEU A 75 -3.71 0.44 21.59
C LEU A 75 -3.89 -0.28 22.93
N VAL A 76 -3.64 0.41 24.05
CA VAL A 76 -3.84 -0.14 25.39
C VAL A 76 -5.30 -0.51 25.63
N ARG A 77 -6.25 0.31 25.19
CA ARG A 77 -7.68 -0.03 25.29
C ARG A 77 -8.06 -1.25 24.45
N VAL A 78 -7.52 -1.36 23.24
CA VAL A 78 -7.74 -2.55 22.39
C VAL A 78 -7.14 -3.79 23.06
N PHE A 79 -5.95 -3.68 23.64
CA PHE A 79 -5.29 -4.75 24.39
C PHE A 79 -6.13 -5.18 25.60
N GLN A 80 -6.58 -4.24 26.42
CA GLN A 80 -7.47 -4.51 27.54
C GLN A 80 -8.75 -5.21 27.07
N LYS A 81 -9.36 -4.75 25.97
CA LYS A 81 -10.56 -5.38 25.41
C LYS A 81 -10.30 -6.82 24.99
N ALA A 82 -9.21 -7.07 24.27
CA ALA A 82 -8.82 -8.43 23.86
C ALA A 82 -8.61 -9.34 25.08
N MET A 83 -7.89 -8.88 26.10
CA MET A 83 -7.57 -9.68 27.29
C MET A 83 -8.77 -9.91 28.21
N GLN A 84 -9.59 -8.89 28.44
CA GLN A 84 -10.69 -8.95 29.41
C GLN A 84 -11.95 -9.59 28.84
N THR A 85 -12.27 -9.28 27.58
CA THR A 85 -13.53 -9.73 26.95
C THR A 85 -13.32 -10.91 25.99
N GLY A 86 -12.08 -11.24 25.64
CA GLY A 86 -11.78 -12.25 24.62
C GLY A 86 -12.16 -11.82 23.21
N ASP A 87 -12.26 -10.51 22.94
CA ASP A 87 -12.64 -9.99 21.61
C ASP A 87 -11.57 -10.36 20.57
N VAL A 88 -11.91 -11.35 19.73
CA VAL A 88 -11.05 -11.87 18.67
C VAL A 88 -10.66 -10.77 17.68
N ARG A 89 -11.54 -9.81 17.37
CA ARG A 89 -11.23 -8.72 16.44
C ARG A 89 -10.21 -7.75 17.03
N ALA A 90 -10.28 -7.50 18.34
CA ALA A 90 -9.28 -6.70 19.04
C ALA A 90 -7.91 -7.40 19.03
N ALA A 91 -7.89 -8.71 19.24
CA ALA A 91 -6.66 -9.51 19.15
C ALA A 91 -6.09 -9.54 17.72
N GLU A 92 -6.93 -9.71 16.70
CA GLU A 92 -6.55 -9.63 15.28
C GLU A 92 -5.97 -8.26 14.93
N PHE A 93 -6.62 -7.17 15.36
CA PHE A 93 -6.12 -5.82 15.13
C PHE A 93 -4.72 -5.62 15.72
N LEU A 94 -4.46 -6.10 16.94
CA LEU A 94 -3.14 -6.01 17.57
C LEU A 94 -2.10 -6.88 16.86
N ARG A 95 -2.45 -8.12 16.50
CA ARG A 95 -1.59 -9.01 15.72
C ARG A 95 -1.17 -8.36 14.40
N ASP A 96 -2.13 -7.79 13.69
CA ASP A 96 -1.92 -7.18 12.39
C ASP A 96 -1.09 -5.90 12.51
N THR A 97 -1.37 -5.08 13.52
CA THR A 97 -0.59 -3.85 13.81
C THR A 97 0.86 -4.19 14.19
N ALA A 98 1.09 -5.30 14.89
CA ALA A 98 2.43 -5.77 15.25
C ALA A 98 3.19 -6.44 14.09
N GLY A 99 2.56 -6.62 12.92
CA GLY A 99 3.19 -7.29 11.77
C GLY A 99 3.22 -8.82 11.86
N TYR A 100 2.49 -9.42 12.81
CA TYR A 100 2.43 -10.87 12.99
C TYR A 100 1.37 -11.54 12.09
N ASN A 101 0.80 -10.82 11.13
CA ASN A 101 -0.17 -11.40 10.20
C ASN A 101 0.55 -12.26 9.14
N PRO A 102 0.35 -13.60 9.13
CA PRO A 102 1.02 -14.48 8.19
C PRO A 102 0.61 -14.21 6.74
N GLU A 103 -0.64 -13.80 6.48
CA GLU A 103 -1.09 -13.50 5.12
C GLU A 103 -0.40 -12.26 4.54
N THR A 104 -0.24 -11.21 5.35
CA THR A 104 0.47 -10.00 4.93
C THR A 104 1.92 -10.33 4.58
N ASN A 105 2.60 -11.09 5.44
CA ASN A 105 3.98 -11.52 5.22
C ASN A 105 4.14 -12.45 4.01
N LEU A 106 3.13 -13.24 3.69
CA LEU A 106 3.10 -14.06 2.47
C LEU A 106 2.92 -13.19 1.22
N LYS A 107 1.96 -12.26 1.24
CA LYS A 107 1.70 -11.33 0.12
C LYS A 107 2.91 -10.46 -0.18
N GLU A 108 3.60 -9.95 0.84
CA GLU A 108 4.83 -9.16 0.66
C GLU A 108 5.95 -9.99 0.02
N ARG A 109 6.11 -11.26 0.46
CA ARG A 109 7.09 -12.18 -0.15
C ARG A 109 6.75 -12.52 -1.59
N GLN A 110 5.48 -12.79 -1.89
CA GLN A 110 4.99 -13.05 -3.25
C GLN A 110 5.23 -11.84 -4.15
N PHE A 111 4.85 -10.64 -3.70
CA PHE A 111 5.04 -9.41 -4.46
C PHE A 111 6.53 -9.11 -4.69
N LYS A 112 7.38 -9.36 -3.70
CA LYS A 112 8.84 -9.24 -3.86
C LYS A 112 9.37 -10.23 -4.89
N TYR A 113 8.95 -11.48 -4.82
CA TYR A 113 9.32 -12.50 -5.79
C TYR A 113 8.88 -12.14 -7.22
N GLU A 114 7.66 -11.67 -7.40
CA GLU A 114 7.15 -11.19 -8.70
C GLU A 114 7.97 -10.02 -9.23
N LYS A 115 8.26 -9.02 -8.38
CA LYS A 115 9.08 -7.87 -8.74
C LYS A 115 10.51 -8.25 -9.09
N ASP A 116 11.11 -9.17 -8.34
CA ASP A 116 12.48 -9.64 -8.59
C ASP A 116 12.52 -10.48 -9.87
N LYS A 117 11.48 -11.28 -10.15
CA LYS A 117 11.30 -11.98 -11.43
C LYS A 117 11.14 -10.99 -12.59
N GLU A 118 10.30 -9.98 -12.46
CA GLU A 118 10.13 -8.93 -13.49
C GLU A 118 11.44 -8.16 -13.75
N LYS A 119 12.21 -7.88 -12.70
CA LYS A 119 13.52 -7.22 -12.83
C LYS A 119 14.58 -8.13 -13.47
N GLY A 120 14.61 -9.41 -13.11
CA GLY A 120 15.50 -10.40 -13.72
C GLY A 120 15.19 -10.64 -15.19
N ILE A 121 13.91 -10.66 -15.57
CA ILE A 121 13.48 -10.76 -16.98
C ILE A 121 13.90 -9.52 -17.79
N ASN A 122 14.07 -8.35 -17.17
CA ASN A 122 14.52 -7.13 -17.85
C ASN A 122 16.05 -6.97 -17.94
N GLN A 123 16.83 -7.88 -17.34
CA GLN A 123 18.31 -7.87 -17.43
C GLN A 123 18.89 -8.99 -18.29
N GLU A 124 18.07 -9.89 -18.83
CA GLU A 124 18.53 -11.00 -19.69
C GLU A 124 17.79 -10.96 -21.03
N ILE A 125 18.13 -9.97 -21.84
CA ILE A 125 18.54 -10.28 -23.21
C ILE A 125 20.02 -9.91 -23.21
N GLU A 126 20.86 -10.76 -22.61
CA GLU A 126 22.24 -10.77 -23.06
C GLU A 126 22.16 -11.11 -24.55
N ASP A 127 22.69 -10.22 -25.38
CA ASP A 127 22.81 -10.43 -26.81
C ASP A 127 23.64 -11.69 -27.01
N THR A 128 22.97 -12.84 -27.19
CA THR A 128 23.64 -14.13 -27.41
C THR A 128 24.30 -14.19 -28.78
N SER A 129 24.32 -13.11 -29.56
CA SER A 129 25.03 -13.07 -30.84
C SER A 129 26.50 -13.46 -30.69
N ASP A 130 27.17 -13.06 -29.60
CA ASP A 130 28.56 -13.42 -29.34
C ASP A 130 28.74 -14.91 -28.96
N THR A 131 27.78 -15.50 -28.23
CA THR A 131 27.82 -16.93 -27.88
C THR A 131 27.37 -17.81 -29.05
N ASP A 132 26.36 -17.41 -29.81
CA ASP A 132 25.86 -18.11 -30.99
C ASP A 132 26.88 -18.08 -32.13
N ALA A 133 27.63 -16.98 -32.33
CA ALA A 133 28.74 -16.93 -33.28
C ALA A 133 29.89 -17.87 -32.90
N SER A 134 30.13 -18.06 -31.59
CA SER A 134 31.17 -18.99 -31.10
C SER A 134 30.80 -20.46 -31.26
N ILE A 135 29.50 -20.79 -31.24
CA ILE A 135 29.00 -22.17 -31.33
C ILE A 135 28.69 -22.56 -32.78
N TYR A 136 28.07 -21.67 -33.55
CA TYR A 136 27.55 -21.98 -34.89
C TYR A 136 28.38 -21.39 -36.04
N GLY A 137 29.36 -20.52 -35.74
CA GLY A 137 30.15 -19.82 -36.74
C GLY A 137 29.36 -18.70 -37.44
N ASN A 138 30.06 -17.65 -37.86
CA ASN A 138 29.47 -16.49 -38.52
C ASN A 138 28.82 -16.92 -39.86
N PRO A 139 27.57 -16.55 -40.16
CA PRO A 139 26.89 -17.00 -41.39
C PRO A 139 27.40 -16.36 -42.70
N GLU A 140 28.50 -15.59 -42.68
CA GLU A 140 29.05 -14.89 -43.87
C GLU A 140 30.08 -15.69 -44.70
N GLU A 141 30.15 -17.01 -44.57
CA GLU A 141 30.92 -17.85 -45.52
C GLU A 141 30.11 -19.05 -46.03
N LYS A 142 29.11 -18.77 -46.88
CA LYS A 142 28.57 -19.66 -47.94
C LYS A 142 27.94 -18.76 -48.99
N ASP A 143 28.24 -18.76 -50.29
CA ASP A 143 29.12 -19.53 -51.15
C ASP A 143 29.32 -18.62 -52.38
N ASP A 144 30.46 -18.68 -53.06
CA ASP A 144 30.46 -18.56 -54.52
C ASP A 144 31.40 -19.64 -55.07
N PRO A 145 30.87 -20.71 -55.70
CA PRO A 145 31.69 -21.70 -56.38
C PRO A 145 31.93 -21.23 -57.82
N VAL A 146 33.18 -20.90 -58.17
CA VAL A 146 33.93 -21.37 -59.38
C VAL A 146 35.42 -21.14 -59.15
#